data_AF-A0A2J0LA62-F1
#
_entry.id   AF-A0A2J0LA62-F1
#
_cell.length_a   1.000
_cell.length_b   1.000
_cell.length_c   1.000
_cell.angle_alpha   90.00
_cell.angle_beta   90.00
_cell.angle_gamma   90.00
#
_symmetry.space_group_name_H-M   'P 1'
#
loop_
_entity.id
_entity.type
_entity.pdbx_description
1 polymer ?
#
loop_
_entity_poly.entity_id
_entity_poly.type
_entity_poly.pdbx_seq_one_letter_code
_entity_poly.pdbx_strand_id
1 'polypeptide(L)'
;MSLSPEGQVIEVSVLDYQEIRGKPVAKNRFLKQYQNKTIHNPVKLKKDIDGITGATISSRSLTDGVRKILYIFELIKGSLPQ
;
A
#
# COMPACT_ATOMS: atom_id res chain seq x y z
N MET A 1 -6.90 -1.35 -4.97
CA MET A 1 -6.19 -2.31 -4.10
C MET A 1 -7.15 -3.43 -3.77
N SER A 2 -6.70 -4.67 -3.89
CA SER A 2 -7.47 -5.86 -3.55
C SER A 2 -6.84 -6.57 -2.34
N LEU A 3 -7.72 -7.13 -1.50
CA LEU A 3 -7.34 -7.88 -0.31
C LEU A 3 -7.96 -9.28 -0.36
N SER A 4 -7.26 -10.27 0.17
CA SER A 4 -7.85 -11.57 0.46
C SER A 4 -8.79 -11.48 1.68
N PRO A 5 -9.68 -12.47 1.90
CA PRO A 5 -10.49 -12.55 3.13
C PRO A 5 -9.65 -12.55 4.42
N GLU A 6 -8.41 -13.02 4.36
CA GLU A 6 -7.45 -13.04 5.46
C GLU A 6 -6.78 -11.68 5.70
N GLY A 7 -7.04 -10.67 4.86
CA GLY A 7 -6.43 -9.34 4.97
C GLY A 7 -5.06 -9.22 4.29
N GLN A 8 -4.73 -10.16 3.40
CA GLN A 8 -3.49 -10.12 2.63
C GLN A 8 -3.64 -9.28 1.36
N VAL A 9 -2.65 -8.44 1.06
CA VAL A 9 -2.64 -7.68 -0.19
C VAL A 9 -2.43 -8.60 -1.38
N ILE A 10 -3.41 -8.63 -2.29
CA ILE A 10 -3.32 -9.33 -3.56
C ILE A 10 -2.68 -8.41 -4.60
N GLU A 11 -3.20 -7.20 -4.76
CA GLU A 11 -2.72 -6.24 -5.73
C GLU A 11 -2.92 -4.79 -5.29
N VAL A 12 -1.97 -3.92 -5.66
CA VAL A 12 -2.10 -2.47 -5.59
C VAL A 12 -1.90 -1.91 -6.98
N SER A 13 -2.85 -1.11 -7.46
CA SER A 13 -2.83 -0.47 -8.78
C SER A 13 -3.24 0.99 -8.62
N VAL A 14 -2.55 1.89 -9.31
CA VAL A 14 -2.86 3.32 -9.33
C VAL A 14 -3.62 3.62 -10.61
N LEU A 15 -4.90 3.97 -10.49
CA LEU A 15 -5.80 4.20 -11.64
C LEU A 15 -5.66 5.60 -12.23
N ASP A 16 -5.41 6.59 -11.38
CA ASP A 16 -5.19 7.97 -11.78
C ASP A 16 -4.08 8.61 -10.94
N TYR A 17 -3.26 9.45 -11.58
CA TYR A 17 -2.16 10.17 -10.94
C TYR A 17 -1.94 11.51 -11.63
N GLN A 18 -2.40 12.57 -10.97
CA GLN A 18 -2.45 13.92 -11.54
C GLN A 18 -1.15 14.73 -11.31
N GLU A 19 -0.25 14.27 -10.43
CA GLU A 19 0.97 15.04 -10.16
C GLU A 19 2.04 14.85 -11.24
N ILE A 20 2.76 15.93 -11.52
CA ILE A 20 3.89 15.93 -12.48
C ILE A 20 5.06 15.12 -11.92
N ARG A 21 5.32 15.24 -10.61
CA ARG A 21 6.39 14.53 -9.90
C ARG A 21 5.83 13.28 -9.22
N GLY A 22 6.66 12.25 -9.06
CA GLY A 22 6.27 11.04 -8.33
C GLY A 22 5.60 9.95 -9.16
N LYS A 23 5.31 10.17 -10.45
CA LYS A 23 4.72 9.18 -11.37
C LYS A 23 5.30 7.76 -11.29
N PRO A 24 6.61 7.53 -11.04
CA PRO A 24 7.12 6.17 -10.93
C PRO A 24 6.49 5.32 -9.81
N VAL A 25 5.80 5.90 -8.82
CA VAL A 25 5.07 5.13 -7.79
C VAL A 25 3.89 4.34 -8.37
N ALA A 26 3.37 4.73 -9.53
CA ALA A 26 2.35 3.98 -10.26
C ALA A 26 2.92 2.78 -11.03
N LYS A 27 4.25 2.64 -11.13
CA LYS A 27 4.87 1.52 -11.86
C LYS A 27 4.75 0.23 -11.06
N ASN A 28 4.46 -0.86 -11.75
CA ASN A 28 4.35 -2.20 -11.17
C ASN A 28 5.58 -2.60 -10.32
N ARG A 29 6.79 -2.17 -10.72
CA ARG A 29 8.02 -2.43 -9.96
C ARG A 29 7.95 -1.92 -8.51
N PHE A 30 7.33 -0.76 -8.29
CA PHE A 30 7.15 -0.20 -6.95
C PHE A 30 5.97 -0.85 -6.23
N LEU A 31 4.84 -1.00 -6.94
CA LEU A 31 3.58 -1.49 -6.37
C LEU A 31 3.63 -2.97 -5.93
N LYS A 32 4.40 -3.81 -6.63
CA LYS A 32 4.54 -5.23 -6.26
C LYS A 32 5.14 -5.45 -4.87
N GLN A 33 5.83 -4.46 -4.30
CA GLN A 33 6.39 -4.55 -2.94
C GLN A 33 5.30 -4.73 -1.85
N TYR A 34 4.07 -4.33 -2.16
CA TYR A 34 2.94 -4.48 -1.26
C TYR A 34 2.30 -5.86 -1.32
N GLN A 35 2.57 -6.67 -2.35
CA GLN A 35 1.98 -8.01 -2.48
C GLN A 35 2.31 -8.88 -1.28
N ASN A 36 1.34 -9.68 -0.85
CA ASN A 36 1.41 -10.59 0.27
C ASN A 36 1.59 -9.93 1.66
N LYS A 37 1.64 -8.59 1.75
CA LYS A 37 1.69 -7.88 3.02
C LYS A 37 0.35 -7.98 3.75
N THR A 38 0.40 -7.93 5.08
CA THR A 38 -0.76 -7.88 5.98
C THR A 38 -0.55 -6.75 7.00
N ILE A 39 -1.52 -6.58 7.90
CA ILE A 39 -1.41 -5.60 9.00
C ILE A 39 -0.24 -5.88 9.96
N HIS A 40 0.29 -7.11 9.98
CA HIS A 40 1.43 -7.49 10.81
C HIS A 40 2.78 -7.09 10.20
N ASN A 41 2.80 -6.74 8.91
CA ASN A 41 4.00 -6.20 8.29
C ASN A 41 4.19 -4.71 8.65
N PRO A 42 5.43 -4.21 8.70
CA PRO A 42 5.66 -2.80 9.02
C PRO A 42 5.05 -1.82 8.01
N VAL A 43 4.98 -2.19 6.72
CA VAL A 43 4.48 -1.39 5.58
C VAL A 43 4.89 0.08 5.73
N LYS A 44 6.19 0.31 5.77
CA LYS A 44 6.79 1.62 6.05
C LYS A 44 7.96 1.89 5.11
N LEU A 45 7.97 3.10 4.56
CA LEU A 45 9.03 3.54 3.65
C LEU A 45 10.40 3.48 4.35
N LYS A 46 11.42 2.99 3.63
CA LYS A 46 12.80 2.78 4.13
C LYS A 46 12.94 1.74 5.25
N LYS A 47 11.89 0.95 5.52
CA LYS A 47 11.95 -0.19 6.45
C LYS A 47 11.50 -1.48 5.76
N ASP A 48 10.36 -1.41 5.08
CA ASP A 48 9.73 -2.55 4.43
C ASP A 48 9.42 -2.30 2.95
N ILE A 49 9.36 -1.02 2.56
CA ILE A 49 9.10 -0.57 1.19
C ILE A 49 10.25 0.34 0.76
N ASP A 50 10.89 -0.02 -0.36
CA ASP A 50 11.91 0.80 -1.01
C ASP A 50 11.26 1.98 -1.71
N GLY A 51 11.72 3.18 -1.36
CA GLY A 51 11.26 4.41 -1.97
C GLY A 51 11.82 4.63 -3.37
N ILE A 52 11.22 5.58 -4.08
CA ILE A 52 11.69 6.01 -5.39
C ILE A 52 12.49 7.30 -5.24
N THR A 53 13.70 7.33 -5.77
CA THR A 53 14.55 8.52 -5.83
C THR A 53 13.82 9.68 -6.50
N GLY A 54 13.86 10.86 -5.87
CA GLY A 54 13.17 12.06 -6.37
C GLY A 54 11.64 12.06 -6.19
N ALA A 55 11.08 11.03 -5.54
CA ALA A 55 9.64 10.87 -5.33
C ALA A 55 9.30 10.51 -3.86
N THR A 56 10.11 10.97 -2.91
CA THR A 56 9.98 10.62 -1.48
C THR A 56 8.59 10.91 -0.91
N ILE A 57 8.00 12.06 -1.26
CA ILE A 57 6.66 12.45 -0.77
C ILE A 57 5.63 11.46 -1.31
N SER A 58 5.57 11.26 -2.63
CA SER A 58 4.63 10.35 -3.27
C SER A 58 4.81 8.89 -2.81
N SER A 59 6.05 8.42 -2.66
CA SER A 59 6.34 7.07 -2.14
C SER A 59 5.86 6.91 -0.69
N ARG A 60 6.04 7.93 0.15
CA ARG A 60 5.55 7.92 1.53
C ARG A 60 4.03 7.91 1.55
N SER A 61 3.38 8.83 0.85
CA SER A 61 1.92 8.94 0.81
C SER A 61 1.25 7.64 0.34
N LEU A 62 1.78 7.00 -0.71
CA LEU A 62 1.23 5.72 -1.16
C LEU A 62 1.41 4.62 -0.11
N THR A 63 2.59 4.54 0.51
CA THR A 63 2.88 3.54 1.55
C THR A 63 1.98 3.71 2.77
N ASP A 64 1.82 4.95 3.23
CA ASP A 64 0.96 5.27 4.37
C ASP A 64 -0.52 4.99 4.05
N GLY A 65 -0.94 5.24 2.80
CA GLY A 65 -2.27 4.88 2.31
C GLY A 65 -2.54 3.37 2.35
N VAL A 66 -1.62 2.56 1.83
CA VAL A 66 -1.73 1.08 1.88
C VAL A 66 -1.80 0.60 3.32
N ARG A 67 -0.93 1.11 4.19
CA ARG A 67 -0.93 0.75 5.62
C ARG A 67 -2.25 1.12 6.30
N LYS A 68 -2.81 2.28 5.99
CA LYS A 68 -4.10 2.73 6.55
C LYS A 68 -5.24 1.81 6.11
N ILE A 69 -5.28 1.41 4.84
CA ILE A 69 -6.30 0.48 4.33
C ILE A 69 -6.22 -0.87 5.04
N LEU A 70 -5.01 -1.42 5.23
CA LEU A 70 -4.82 -2.67 5.98
C LEU A 70 -5.36 -2.57 7.41
N TYR A 71 -5.13 -1.45 8.09
CA TYR A 71 -5.63 -1.24 9.45
C TYR A 71 -7.16 -1.11 9.49
N ILE A 72 -7.74 -0.35 8.56
CA ILE A 72 -9.20 -0.19 8.46
C ILE A 72 -9.87 -1.53 8.15
N PHE A 73 -9.31 -2.32 7.25
CA PHE A 73 -9.85 -3.63 6.91
C PHE A 73 -9.88 -4.55 8.13
N GLU A 74 -8.80 -4.60 8.91
CA GLU A 74 -8.73 -5.41 10.13
C GLU A 74 -9.78 -4.98 11.17
N LEU A 75 -9.95 -3.67 11.36
CA LEU A 75 -10.97 -3.13 12.26
C LEU A 75 -12.38 -3.52 11.83
N ILE A 76 -12.70 -3.38 10.54
CA ILE A 76 -14.03 -3.72 10.01
C ILE A 76 -14.26 -5.23 10.10
N LYS A 77 -13.27 -6.04 9.73
CA LYS A 77 -13.33 -7.50 9.81
C LYS A 77 -13.60 -7.98 11.24
N GLY A 78 -12.92 -7.40 12.23
CA GLY A 78 -13.15 -7.73 13.65
C GLY A 78 -14.52 -7.26 14.19
N SER A 79 -15.17 -6.29 13.52
CA SER A 79 -16.47 -5.76 13.93
C SER A 79 -17.68 -6.47 13.31
N LEU A 80 -17.46 -7.33 12.31
CA LEU A 80 -18.53 -8.11 11.69
C LEU A 80 -18.93 -9.27 12.62
N PRO A 81 -20.24 -9.46 12.90
CA PRO A 81 -20.68 -10.65 13.63
C PRO A 81 -20.32 -11.90 12.81
N GLN A 82 -19.71 -12.88 13.47
CA GLN A 82 -19.36 -14.17 12.86
C GLN A 82 -20.58 -15.06 12.70
#